data_AF-A0A821LMB0-F1
#
_entry.id   AF-A0A821LMB0-F1
#
_cell.length_a   1.000
_cell.length_b   1.000
_cell.length_c   1.000
_cell.angle_alpha   90.00
_cell.angle_beta   90.00
_cell.angle_gamma   90.00
#
_symmetry.space_group_name_H-M   'P 1'
#
loop_
_entity.id
_entity.type
_entity.pdbx_description
1 polymer ?
#
loop_
_entity_poly.entity_id
_entity_poly.type
_entity_poly.pdbx_seq_one_letter_code
_entity_poly.pdbx_strand_id
1 'polypeptide(L)'
;MVKSGLHKETLVDGRASVSPYRLAAHLGTAFILYAGLLWNSFKYLTKPDVYASTRVPRAWAMSVHGLLTLTLITVIAGAFVAGLDAGLCYPTFPKMGDYWIPPEYSTLTPWYKNHFENPVTVQFNHRVLGLTTTAAVLAFSVASLSVKFGRRAAMARNLLAAMVIVQTSLG
;
A
#
# COMPACT_ATOMS: atom_id res chain seq x y z
N MET A 1 23.03 -21.60 31.20
CA MET A 1 22.11 -21.44 30.05
C MET A 1 21.57 -20.02 30.06
N VAL A 2 21.85 -19.22 29.03
CA VAL A 2 21.32 -17.85 28.89
C VAL A 2 19.85 -17.96 28.46
N LYS A 3 18.94 -17.35 29.22
CA LYS A 3 17.51 -17.29 28.86
C LYS A 3 17.39 -16.52 27.55
N SER A 4 16.74 -17.10 26.53
CA SER A 4 16.72 -16.52 25.17
C SER A 4 15.92 -15.22 25.01
N GLY A 5 15.38 -14.66 26.10
CA GLY A 5 14.53 -13.46 26.07
C GLY A 5 13.19 -13.63 25.36
N LEU A 6 12.87 -14.83 24.85
CA LEU A 6 11.60 -15.14 24.21
C LEU A 6 10.56 -15.47 25.27
N HIS A 7 9.55 -14.63 25.39
CA HIS A 7 8.39 -14.89 26.23
C HIS A 7 7.44 -15.84 25.48
N LYS A 8 6.81 -16.79 26.19
CA LYS A 8 5.85 -17.74 25.58
C LYS A 8 4.73 -17.03 24.81
N GLU A 9 4.39 -15.82 25.23
CA GLU A 9 3.35 -14.97 24.61
C GLU A 9 3.75 -14.42 23.22
N THR A 10 5.04 -14.37 22.89
CA THR A 10 5.49 -13.96 21.55
C THR A 10 5.73 -15.16 20.63
N LEU A 11 5.49 -16.38 21.10
CA LEU A 11 5.66 -17.60 20.32
C LEU A 11 4.29 -18.08 19.81
N VAL A 12 4.08 -18.05 18.50
CA VAL A 12 2.95 -18.75 17.85
C VAL A 12 3.57 -19.93 17.10
N ASP A 13 3.12 -21.15 17.39
CA ASP A 13 3.68 -22.41 16.87
C ASP A 13 5.20 -22.54 17.04
N GLY A 14 5.74 -22.02 18.14
CA GLY A 14 7.18 -22.06 18.45
C GLY A 14 8.02 -21.05 17.66
N ARG A 15 7.41 -20.17 16.86
CA ARG A 15 8.08 -19.08 16.15
C ARG A 15 7.79 -17.73 16.80
N ALA A 16 8.82 -16.89 16.89
CA ALA A 16 8.64 -15.52 17.35
C ALA A 16 7.75 -14.77 16.34
N SER A 17 6.53 -14.43 16.74
CA SER A 17 5.58 -13.67 15.93
C SER A 17 5.38 -12.27 16.51
N VAL A 18 5.14 -11.31 15.64
CA VAL A 18 4.80 -9.94 16.04
C VAL A 18 3.36 -9.65 15.72
N SER A 19 2.70 -8.89 16.59
CA SER A 19 1.31 -8.47 16.35
C SER A 19 1.21 -7.70 15.02
N PRO A 20 0.22 -8.00 14.16
CA PRO A 20 0.02 -7.32 12.89
C PRO A 20 -0.17 -5.82 13.06
N TYR A 21 -0.77 -5.39 14.17
CA TYR A 21 -0.91 -3.97 14.52
C TYR A 21 0.44 -3.28 14.70
N ARG A 22 1.41 -3.93 15.34
CA ARG A 22 2.77 -3.37 15.51
C ARG A 22 3.53 -3.35 14.20
N LEU A 23 3.37 -4.38 13.37
CA LEU A 23 3.99 -4.43 12.05
C LEU A 23 3.45 -3.32 11.14
N ALA A 24 2.13 -3.13 11.12
CA ALA A 24 1.48 -2.06 10.37
C ALA A 24 1.90 -0.67 10.87
N ALA A 25 1.95 -0.46 12.19
CA ALA A 25 2.43 0.79 12.77
C ALA A 25 3.91 1.05 12.40
N HIS A 26 4.78 0.04 12.51
CA HIS A 26 6.18 0.16 12.14
C HIS A 26 6.36 0.54 10.67
N LEU A 27 5.70 -0.17 9.75
CA LEU A 27 5.77 0.13 8.31
C LEU A 27 5.24 1.53 8.01
N GLY A 28 4.09 1.91 8.59
CA GLY A 28 3.50 3.24 8.42
C GLY A 28 4.43 4.35 8.89
N THR A 29 5.03 4.21 10.08
CA THR A 29 6.02 5.17 10.58
C THR A 29 7.26 5.24 9.69
N ALA A 30 7.76 4.10 9.21
CA ALA A 30 8.90 4.06 8.30
C ALA A 30 8.61 4.80 6.99
N PHE A 31 7.43 4.62 6.40
CA PHE A 31 7.01 5.34 5.19
C PHE A 31 6.91 6.85 5.41
N ILE A 32 6.32 7.29 6.54
CA ILE A 32 6.22 8.72 6.88
C ILE A 32 7.61 9.34 7.01
N LEU A 33 8.51 8.69 7.75
CA LEU A 33 9.88 9.17 7.93
C LEU A 33 10.63 9.23 6.60
N TYR A 34 10.56 8.16 5.81
CA TYR A 34 11.24 8.10 4.51
C TYR A 34 10.71 9.15 3.53
N ALA A 35 9.39 9.35 3.46
CA ALA A 35 8.78 10.41 2.66
C ALA A 35 9.22 11.80 3.12
N GLY A 36 9.29 12.05 4.43
CA GLY A 36 9.77 13.31 4.99
C GLY A 36 11.25 13.58 4.67
N LEU A 37 12.09 12.55 4.71
CA LEU A 37 13.51 12.64 4.32
C LEU A 37 13.62 12.95 2.82
N LEU A 38 12.95 12.18 1.96
CA LEU A 38 12.96 12.42 0.51
C LEU A 38 12.45 13.81 0.14
N TRP A 39 11.36 14.26 0.78
CA TRP A 39 10.82 15.60 0.56
C TRP A 39 11.84 16.68 0.88
N ASN A 40 12.50 16.58 2.04
CA ASN A 40 13.56 17.52 2.42
C ASN A 40 14.76 17.45 1.47
N SER A 41 15.20 16.25 1.09
CA SER A 41 16.28 16.09 0.11
C SER A 41 15.94 16.76 -1.21
N PHE A 42 14.74 16.56 -1.76
CA PHE A 42 14.35 17.23 -3.00
C PHE A 42 14.24 18.75 -2.85
N LYS A 43 13.77 19.26 -1.71
CA LYS A 43 13.72 20.70 -1.45
C LYS A 43 15.10 21.36 -1.57
N TYR A 44 16.17 20.71 -1.14
CA TYR A 44 17.53 21.26 -1.19
C TYR A 44 18.29 20.91 -2.48
N LEU A 45 18.07 19.72 -3.04
CA LEU A 45 18.81 19.24 -4.22
C LEU A 45 18.21 19.70 -5.55
N THR A 46 16.92 20.08 -5.55
CA THR A 46 16.25 20.47 -6.79
C THR A 46 16.16 21.98 -6.93
N LYS A 47 16.74 22.53 -8.00
CA LYS A 47 16.51 23.92 -8.40
C LYS A 47 15.06 24.08 -8.85
N PRO A 48 14.38 25.21 -8.57
CA PRO A 48 13.05 25.48 -9.11
C PRO A 48 13.07 25.33 -10.64
N ASP A 49 12.10 24.61 -11.21
CA ASP A 49 11.93 24.59 -12.66
C ASP A 49 11.50 26.01 -13.09
N VAL A 50 12.21 26.61 -14.06
CA VAL A 50 11.95 27.98 -14.55
C VAL A 50 10.70 28.03 -15.46
N TYR A 51 9.92 26.95 -15.52
CA TYR A 51 8.72 26.92 -16.34
C TYR A 51 7.62 27.79 -15.74
N ALA A 52 7.13 28.71 -16.57
CA ALA A 52 5.97 29.55 -16.31
C ALA A 52 4.83 28.72 -15.74
N SER A 53 4.22 29.23 -14.66
CA SER A 53 3.05 28.71 -13.95
C SER A 53 1.98 28.18 -14.92
N THR A 54 2.10 26.93 -15.35
CA THR A 54 0.97 26.21 -15.92
C THR A 54 0.07 25.93 -14.73
N ARG A 55 -1.01 26.71 -14.59
CA ARG A 55 -2.03 26.46 -13.57
C ARG A 55 -2.62 25.07 -13.82
N VAL A 56 -2.12 24.09 -13.09
CA VAL A 56 -2.71 22.75 -13.05
C VAL A 56 -4.09 22.90 -12.40
N PRO A 57 -5.17 22.41 -13.05
CA PRO A 57 -6.49 22.47 -12.45
C PRO A 57 -6.50 21.82 -11.07
N ARG A 58 -7.23 22.42 -10.12
CA ARG A 58 -7.32 21.94 -8.73
C ARG A 58 -7.71 20.46 -8.64
N ALA A 59 -8.56 19.99 -9.55
CA ALA A 59 -8.97 18.60 -9.65
C ALA A 59 -7.76 17.66 -9.79
N TRP A 60 -6.81 17.96 -10.68
CA TRP A 60 -5.60 17.16 -10.87
C TRP A 60 -4.70 17.15 -9.64
N ALA A 61 -4.54 18.30 -8.97
CA ALA A 61 -3.79 18.38 -7.72
C ALA A 61 -4.44 17.51 -6.62
N MET A 62 -5.76 17.55 -6.51
CA MET A 62 -6.52 16.71 -5.57
C MET A 62 -6.43 15.22 -5.92
N SER A 63 -6.44 14.85 -7.19
CA SER A 63 -6.27 13.45 -7.62
C SER A 63 -4.93 12.88 -7.15
N VAL A 64 -3.85 13.66 -7.20
CA VAL A 64 -2.54 13.22 -6.67
C VAL A 64 -2.60 12.94 -5.17
N HIS A 65 -3.29 13.78 -4.40
CA HIS A 65 -3.46 13.57 -2.96
C HIS A 65 -4.33 12.34 -2.68
N GLY A 66 -5.38 12.13 -3.47
CA GLY A 66 -6.22 10.93 -3.40
C GLY A 66 -5.42 9.65 -3.70
N LEU A 67 -4.59 9.65 -4.74
CA LEU A 67 -3.74 8.52 -5.09
C LEU A 67 -2.70 8.23 -4.01
N LEU A 68 -2.11 9.27 -3.41
CA LEU A 68 -1.19 9.13 -2.28
C LEU A 68 -1.88 8.44 -1.10
N THR A 69 -3.05 8.94 -0.70
CA THR A 69 -3.83 8.35 0.41
C THR A 69 -4.21 6.90 0.12
N LEU A 70 -4.73 6.61 -1.08
CA LEU A 70 -5.11 5.26 -1.49
C LEU A 70 -3.90 4.30 -1.49
N THR A 71 -2.74 4.76 -1.97
CA THR A 71 -1.50 3.99 -1.95
C THR A 71 -1.06 3.68 -0.53
N LEU A 72 -1.09 4.67 0.37
CA LEU A 72 -0.74 4.48 1.79
C LEU A 72 -1.68 3.49 2.49
N ILE A 73 -2.99 3.58 2.23
CA ILE A 73 -3.97 2.61 2.74
C ILE A 73 -3.64 1.19 2.24
N THR A 74 -3.30 1.06 0.96
CA THR A 74 -2.93 -0.24 0.36
C THR A 74 -1.65 -0.82 0.97
N VAL A 75 -0.64 0.01 1.21
CA VAL A 75 0.61 -0.38 1.90
C VAL A 75 0.33 -0.85 3.33
N ILE A 76 -0.49 -0.10 4.09
CA ILE A 76 -0.86 -0.49 5.45
C ILE A 76 -1.64 -1.80 5.45
N ALA A 77 -2.60 -1.98 4.53
CA ALA A 77 -3.31 -3.25 4.37
C ALA A 77 -2.36 -4.42 4.07
N GLY A 78 -1.32 -4.20 3.27
CA GLY A 78 -0.28 -5.20 2.99
C GLY A 78 0.52 -5.59 4.24
N ALA A 79 0.73 -4.66 5.19
CA ALA A 79 1.37 -4.98 6.46
C ALA A 79 0.52 -5.91 7.33
N PHE A 80 -0.82 -5.76 7.30
CA PHE A 80 -1.72 -6.71 7.97
C PHE A 80 -1.68 -8.09 7.29
N VAL A 81 -1.62 -8.15 5.95
CA VAL A 81 -1.44 -9.41 5.22
C VAL A 81 -0.16 -10.13 5.67
N ALA A 82 0.96 -9.41 5.73
CA ALA A 82 2.23 -9.95 6.17
C ALA A 82 2.20 -10.36 7.65
N GLY A 83 1.57 -9.58 8.52
CA GLY A 83 1.53 -9.84 9.96
C GLY A 83 0.61 -10.99 10.39
N LEU A 84 -0.34 -11.37 9.53
CA LEU A 84 -1.24 -12.51 9.75
C LEU A 84 -0.86 -13.74 8.92
N ASP A 85 0.24 -13.69 8.17
CA ASP A 85 0.56 -14.68 7.13
C ASP A 85 -0.61 -14.93 6.15
N ALA A 86 -1.44 -13.90 5.95
CA ALA A 86 -2.71 -13.97 5.23
C ALA A 86 -2.50 -14.28 3.74
N GLY A 87 -1.31 -13.98 3.19
CA GLY A 87 -0.94 -14.33 1.82
C GLY A 87 -1.03 -15.83 1.52
N LEU A 88 -0.93 -16.67 2.56
CA LEU A 88 -0.93 -18.13 2.44
C LEU A 88 -2.33 -18.75 2.44
N CYS A 89 -3.38 -18.00 2.81
CA CYS A 89 -4.74 -18.54 2.91
C CYS A 89 -5.32 -18.94 1.55
N TYR A 90 -5.17 -18.07 0.54
CA TYR A 90 -5.64 -18.32 -0.82
C TYR A 90 -4.57 -17.94 -1.85
N PRO A 91 -3.68 -18.86 -2.28
CA PRO A 91 -2.55 -18.53 -3.17
C PRO A 91 -2.95 -18.31 -4.63
N THR A 92 -4.19 -18.60 -5.02
CA THR A 92 -4.68 -18.41 -6.40
C THR A 92 -5.08 -16.97 -6.67
N PHE A 93 -5.05 -16.57 -7.95
CA PHE A 93 -5.51 -15.26 -8.43
C PHE A 93 -6.12 -15.44 -9.85
N PRO A 94 -7.18 -14.70 -10.26
CA PRO A 94 -7.85 -13.62 -9.55
C PRO A 94 -8.86 -14.06 -8.49
N LYS A 95 -9.33 -15.31 -8.56
CA LYS A 95 -10.20 -15.92 -7.55
C LYS A 95 -9.40 -16.37 -6.32
N MET A 96 -10.05 -16.38 -5.17
CA MET A 96 -9.55 -16.96 -3.93
C MET A 96 -10.11 -18.39 -3.80
N GLY A 97 -9.34 -19.37 -4.30
CA GLY A 97 -9.82 -20.73 -4.54
C GLY A 97 -10.87 -20.73 -5.64
N ASP A 98 -12.01 -21.34 -5.36
CA ASP A 98 -13.16 -21.36 -6.26
C ASP A 98 -14.05 -20.10 -6.15
N TYR A 99 -13.76 -19.21 -5.21
CA TYR A 99 -14.63 -18.10 -4.84
C TYR A 99 -14.09 -16.74 -5.30
N TRP A 100 -14.98 -15.85 -5.69
CA TRP A 100 -14.66 -14.42 -5.85
C TRP A 100 -14.60 -13.72 -4.50
N ILE A 101 -15.54 -14.04 -3.60
CA ILE A 101 -15.56 -13.62 -2.20
C ILE A 101 -15.60 -14.91 -1.37
N PRO A 102 -14.55 -15.22 -0.61
CA PRO A 102 -14.52 -16.42 0.22
C PRO A 102 -15.65 -16.46 1.25
N PRO A 103 -16.19 -17.64 1.56
CA PRO A 103 -17.24 -17.78 2.58
C PRO A 103 -16.77 -17.37 3.98
N GLU A 104 -15.45 -17.40 4.25
CA GLU A 104 -14.88 -17.00 5.54
C GLU A 104 -14.72 -15.48 5.72
N TYR A 105 -15.15 -14.66 4.75
CA TYR A 105 -14.93 -13.21 4.74
C TYR A 105 -15.52 -12.45 5.95
N SER A 106 -16.53 -12.98 6.63
CA SER A 106 -17.21 -12.29 7.75
C SER A 106 -17.54 -13.23 8.91
N THR A 107 -16.55 -14.00 9.36
CA THR A 107 -16.72 -15.02 10.41
C THR A 107 -16.46 -14.53 11.83
N LEU A 108 -15.70 -13.44 12.00
CA LEU A 108 -15.39 -12.90 13.33
C LEU A 108 -16.48 -11.95 13.84
N THR A 109 -16.72 -11.99 15.15
CA THR A 109 -17.57 -11.04 15.88
C THR A 109 -16.75 -10.32 16.95
N PRO A 110 -16.88 -8.99 17.11
CA PRO A 110 -17.68 -8.06 16.30
C PRO A 110 -17.15 -7.89 14.87
N TRP A 111 -18.01 -7.45 13.95
CA TRP A 111 -17.77 -7.45 12.50
C TRP A 111 -16.47 -6.75 12.08
N TYR A 112 -16.08 -5.67 12.77
CA TYR A 112 -14.90 -4.88 12.40
C TYR A 112 -13.59 -5.64 12.58
N LYS A 113 -13.56 -6.68 13.44
CA LYS A 113 -12.37 -7.53 13.61
C LYS A 113 -12.00 -8.25 12.32
N ASN A 114 -12.96 -8.53 11.44
CA ASN A 114 -12.63 -9.18 10.17
C ASN A 114 -11.65 -8.34 9.34
N HIS A 115 -11.72 -7.01 9.41
CA HIS A 115 -10.82 -6.16 8.63
C HIS A 115 -9.37 -6.12 9.12
N PHE A 116 -9.08 -6.65 10.33
CA PHE A 116 -7.76 -6.54 10.96
C PHE A 116 -7.19 -7.86 11.49
N GLU A 117 -8.06 -8.84 11.77
CA GLU A 117 -7.69 -10.08 12.47
C GLU A 117 -8.13 -11.34 11.71
N ASN A 118 -9.04 -11.24 10.73
CA ASN A 118 -9.42 -12.37 9.87
C ASN A 118 -8.47 -12.43 8.67
N PRO A 119 -7.60 -13.44 8.56
CA PRO A 119 -6.62 -13.52 7.48
C PRO A 119 -7.25 -13.51 6.09
N VAL A 120 -8.39 -14.20 5.91
CA VAL A 120 -9.09 -14.29 4.62
C VAL A 120 -9.62 -12.92 4.20
N THR A 121 -10.28 -12.22 5.11
CA THR A 121 -10.81 -10.87 4.86
C THR A 121 -9.72 -9.85 4.60
N VAL A 122 -8.63 -9.91 5.37
CA VAL A 122 -7.47 -9.03 5.20
C VAL A 122 -6.81 -9.25 3.84
N GLN A 123 -6.60 -10.52 3.45
CA GLN A 123 -6.04 -10.86 2.14
C GLN A 123 -6.95 -10.38 1.00
N PHE A 124 -8.26 -10.65 1.09
CA PHE A 124 -9.23 -10.19 0.09
C PHE A 124 -9.23 -8.66 -0.04
N ASN A 125 -9.34 -7.93 1.08
CA ASN A 125 -9.38 -6.47 1.06
C ASN A 125 -8.10 -5.88 0.48
N HIS A 126 -6.94 -6.44 0.82
CA HIS A 126 -5.67 -5.99 0.27
C HIS A 126 -5.60 -6.20 -1.25
N ARG A 127 -6.08 -7.33 -1.78
CA ARG A 127 -6.14 -7.60 -3.23
C ARG A 127 -7.02 -6.58 -3.95
N VAL A 128 -8.21 -6.33 -3.42
CA VAL A 128 -9.14 -5.34 -3.99
C VAL A 128 -8.51 -3.94 -3.97
N LEU A 129 -7.87 -3.56 -2.86
CA LEU A 129 -7.15 -2.29 -2.74
C LEU A 129 -5.97 -2.20 -3.71
N GLY A 130 -5.19 -3.26 -3.90
CA GLY A 130 -4.08 -3.33 -4.84
C GLY A 130 -4.53 -3.14 -6.28
N LEU A 131 -5.58 -3.85 -6.70
CA LEU A 131 -6.17 -3.70 -8.03
C LEU A 131 -6.77 -2.30 -8.24
N THR A 132 -7.48 -1.79 -7.23
CA THR A 132 -8.08 -0.44 -7.29
C THR A 132 -6.99 0.64 -7.38
N THR A 133 -5.92 0.52 -6.61
CA THR A 133 -4.77 1.44 -6.63
C THR A 133 -4.08 1.40 -7.99
N THR A 134 -3.85 0.19 -8.52
CA THR A 134 -3.24 0.00 -9.85
C THR A 134 -4.09 0.66 -10.93
N ALA A 135 -5.39 0.36 -10.96
CA ALA A 135 -6.31 0.95 -11.92
C ALA A 135 -6.35 2.47 -11.79
N ALA A 136 -6.43 3.01 -10.56
CA ALA A 136 -6.48 4.45 -10.33
C ALA A 136 -5.19 5.16 -10.78
N VAL A 137 -4.02 4.60 -10.49
CA VAL A 137 -2.72 5.16 -10.92
C VAL A 137 -2.57 5.12 -12.44
N LEU A 138 -2.92 4.00 -13.08
CA LEU A 138 -2.84 3.87 -14.54
C LEU A 138 -3.85 4.80 -15.23
N ALA A 139 -5.09 4.86 -14.73
CA ALA A 139 -6.12 5.77 -15.24
C ALA A 139 -5.68 7.23 -15.12
N PHE A 140 -5.13 7.63 -13.97
CA PHE A 140 -4.55 8.97 -13.78
C PHE A 140 -3.41 9.22 -14.76
N SER A 141 -2.52 8.24 -14.97
CA SER A 141 -1.37 8.38 -15.86
C SER A 141 -1.79 8.58 -17.32
N VAL A 142 -2.80 7.83 -17.77
CA VAL A 142 -3.38 7.96 -19.12
C VAL A 142 -4.17 9.26 -19.27
N ALA A 143 -5.08 9.55 -18.33
CA ALA A 143 -5.94 10.73 -18.40
C ALA A 143 -5.14 12.04 -18.33
N SER A 144 -3.97 12.01 -17.68
CA SER A 144 -3.08 13.17 -17.55
C SER A 144 -2.08 13.33 -18.70
N LEU A 145 -2.15 12.50 -19.75
CA LEU A 145 -1.32 12.66 -20.96
C LEU A 145 -1.61 13.96 -21.71
N SER A 146 -2.85 14.45 -21.66
CA SER A 146 -3.28 15.71 -22.27
C SER A 146 -2.86 16.95 -21.47
N VAL A 147 -2.39 16.78 -20.23
CA VAL A 147 -1.98 17.86 -19.34
C VAL A 147 -0.51 18.19 -19.57
N LYS A 148 -0.22 19.48 -19.79
CA LYS A 148 1.16 19.97 -19.90
C LYS A 148 1.81 20.04 -18.53
N PHE A 149 2.52 18.97 -18.15
CA PHE A 149 3.35 18.93 -16.96
C PHE A 149 4.78 19.41 -17.24
N GLY A 150 5.43 20.00 -16.22
CA GLY A 150 6.88 20.18 -16.24
C GLY A 150 7.61 18.83 -16.32
N ARG A 151 8.87 18.85 -16.79
CA ARG A 151 9.67 17.62 -17.04
C ARG A 151 9.69 16.66 -15.84
N ARG A 152 9.85 17.19 -14.63
CA ARG A 152 9.91 16.38 -13.40
C ARG A 152 8.56 15.73 -13.06
N ALA A 153 7.47 16.46 -13.22
CA ALA A 153 6.13 15.93 -12.96
C ALA A 153 5.73 14.86 -14.00
N ALA A 154 6.09 15.05 -15.28
CA ALA A 154 5.91 14.04 -16.31
C ALA A 154 6.73 12.77 -16.03
N MET A 155 7.98 12.94 -15.59
CA MET A 155 8.84 11.83 -15.17
C MET A 155 8.26 11.08 -13.96
N ALA A 156 7.83 11.81 -12.92
CA ALA A 156 7.22 11.24 -11.73
C ALA A 156 5.95 10.43 -12.06
N ARG A 157 5.09 10.94 -12.94
CA ARG A 157 3.91 10.21 -13.45
C ARG A 157 4.32 8.88 -14.12
N ASN A 158 5.30 8.92 -15.02
CA ASN A 158 5.74 7.72 -15.75
C ASN A 158 6.39 6.70 -14.80
N LEU A 159 7.21 7.15 -13.85
CA LEU A 159 7.82 6.30 -12.82
C LEU A 159 6.75 5.68 -11.91
N LEU A 160 5.73 6.45 -11.51
CA LEU A 160 4.62 5.94 -10.71
C LEU A 160 3.84 4.86 -11.47
N ALA A 161 3.55 5.07 -12.76
CA ALA A 161 2.89 4.07 -13.60
C ALA A 161 3.74 2.79 -13.75
N ALA A 162 5.04 2.92 -13.97
CA ALA A 162 5.94 1.77 -14.06
C ALA A 162 6.02 1.01 -12.72
N MET A 163 6.16 1.73 -11.61
CA MET A 163 6.28 1.12 -10.29
C MET A 163 5.01 0.42 -9.82
N VAL A 164 3.82 0.94 -10.16
CA VAL A 164 2.57 0.24 -9.80
C VAL A 164 2.41 -1.07 -10.56
N ILE A 165 2.87 -1.13 -11.82
CA ILE A 165 2.89 -2.38 -12.60
C ILE A 165 3.87 -3.37 -11.98
N VAL A 166 5.09 -2.92 -11.65
CA VAL A 166 6.09 -3.76 -10.98
C VAL A 166 5.51 -4.30 -9.68
N GLN A 167 4.89 -3.46 -8.86
CA GLN A 167 4.43 -3.89 -7.55
C GLN A 167 3.28 -4.89 -7.62
N THR A 168 2.32 -4.67 -8.51
CA THR A 168 1.20 -5.61 -8.73
C THR A 168 1.62 -6.90 -9.42
N SER A 169 2.79 -6.91 -10.08
CA SER A 169 3.35 -8.15 -10.66
C SER A 169 4.15 -8.97 -9.65
N LEU A 170 4.67 -8.34 -8.59
CA LEU A 170 5.47 -8.99 -7.54
C LEU A 170 4.62 -9.54 -6.39
N GLY A 171 3.49 -8.90 -6.09
CA GLY A 171 2.54 -9.30 -5.04
C GLY A 171 1.46 -10.25 -5.55
#